data_AF-A0A973RMH1-F1
#
_entry.id   AF-A0A973RMH1-F1
#
_cell.length_a   1.000
_cell.length_b   1.000
_cell.length_c   1.000
_cell.angle_alpha   90.00
_cell.angle_beta   90.00
_cell.angle_gamma   90.00
#
_symmetry.space_group_name_H-M   'P 1'
#
loop_
_entity.id
_entity.type
_entity.pdbx_description
1 polymer ?
#
loop_
_entity_poly.entity_id
_entity_poly.type
_entity_poly.pdbx_seq_one_letter_code
_entity_poly.pdbx_strand_id
1 'polypeptide(L)'
;MTVSEPPSSAGAYLLNALHAAGWAAVEDGDRASDYVELPFGTGGGVIQVTASGAHESELAYPPAEHAGWHAVCYPDGYAGDLPGDAFYPAGIPDLAEDTARLITAIRAAITRHTTR
;
A
#
# COMPACT_ATOMS: atom_id res chain seq x y z
N MET A 1 22.00 14.62 14.03
CA MET A 1 20.79 13.83 14.30
C MET A 1 19.63 14.58 13.67
N THR A 2 19.24 14.23 12.46
CA THR A 2 18.05 14.80 11.82
C THR A 2 16.85 14.15 12.48
N VAL A 3 16.07 14.94 13.21
CA VAL A 3 14.76 14.54 13.71
C VAL A 3 13.87 14.47 12.47
N SER A 4 13.54 13.27 12.00
CA SER A 4 12.50 13.11 10.98
C SER A 4 11.19 13.54 11.63
N GLU A 5 10.55 14.56 11.07
CA GLU A 5 9.20 14.95 11.49
C GLU A 5 8.26 13.74 11.36
N PRO A 6 7.30 13.56 12.27
CA PRO A 6 6.31 12.50 12.13
C PRO A 6 5.55 12.69 10.81
N PRO A 7 5.19 11.60 10.11
CA PRO A 7 4.50 11.72 8.84
C PRO A 7 3.16 12.44 9.00
N SER A 8 2.85 13.29 8.02
CA SER A 8 1.67 14.15 8.03
C SER A 8 0.35 13.40 7.82
N SER A 9 0.40 12.16 7.31
CA SER A 9 -0.75 11.28 7.08
C SER A 9 -0.34 9.81 7.20
N ALA A 10 -1.33 8.92 7.33
CA ALA A 10 -1.09 7.48 7.28
C ALA A 10 -0.55 7.04 5.91
N GLY A 11 -1.01 7.64 4.81
CA GLY A 11 -0.45 7.42 3.46
C GLY A 11 1.03 7.77 3.38
N ALA A 12 1.42 8.93 3.92
CA ALA A 12 2.82 9.32 3.98
C ALA A 12 3.66 8.38 4.85
N TYR A 13 3.09 7.85 5.94
CA TYR A 13 3.74 6.81 6.75
C TYR A 13 4.01 5.54 5.91
N LEU A 14 2.99 5.06 5.21
CA LEU A 14 3.08 3.89 4.34
C LEU A 14 4.12 4.08 3.23
N LEU A 15 4.06 5.19 2.50
CA LEU A 15 4.98 5.50 1.41
C LEU A 15 6.43 5.50 1.91
N ASN A 16 6.71 6.18 3.02
CA ASN A 16 8.03 6.20 3.64
C ASN A 16 8.50 4.79 4.06
N ALA A 17 7.61 3.97 4.63
CA ALA A 17 7.94 2.61 5.03
C ALA A 17 8.26 1.71 3.82
N LEU A 18 7.54 1.87 2.71
CA LEU A 18 7.79 1.14 1.46
C LEU A 18 9.11 1.58 0.81
N HIS A 19 9.40 2.87 0.79
CA HIS A 19 10.69 3.41 0.34
C HIS A 19 11.85 2.89 1.19
N ALA A 20 11.69 2.90 2.52
CA ALA A 20 12.69 2.36 3.45
C ALA A 20 12.91 0.86 3.26
N ALA A 21 11.89 0.12 2.81
CA ALA A 21 11.99 -1.29 2.45
C ALA A 21 12.56 -1.54 1.04
N GLY A 22 12.91 -0.48 0.30
CA GLY A 22 13.61 -0.54 -0.98
C GLY A 22 12.71 -0.56 -2.22
N TRP A 23 11.42 -0.27 -2.07
CA TRP A 23 10.50 -0.22 -3.20
C TRP A 23 10.33 1.18 -3.75
N ALA A 24 10.17 1.28 -5.07
CA ALA A 24 9.85 2.50 -5.79
C ALA A 24 8.33 2.75 -5.79
N ALA A 25 7.73 2.84 -4.60
CA ALA A 25 6.31 3.13 -4.45
C ALA A 25 6.00 4.60 -4.76
N VAL A 26 4.79 4.90 -5.24
CA VAL A 26 4.32 6.27 -5.48
C VAL A 26 2.90 6.43 -4.97
N GLU A 27 2.54 7.62 -4.52
CA GLU A 27 1.13 7.97 -4.34
C GLU A 27 0.54 8.32 -5.72
N ASP A 28 -0.63 7.77 -6.02
CA ASP A 28 -1.40 8.03 -7.23
C ASP A 28 -2.91 8.03 -6.89
N GLY A 29 -3.74 8.39 -7.86
CA GLY A 29 -5.17 8.53 -7.70
C GLY A 29 -5.67 9.96 -7.79
N ASP A 30 -6.91 10.16 -7.35
CA ASP A 30 -7.54 11.46 -7.30
C ASP A 30 -8.39 11.64 -6.03
N ARG A 31 -9.02 12.81 -5.89
CA ARG A 31 -9.84 13.15 -4.71
C ARG A 31 -10.98 12.17 -4.39
N ALA A 32 -11.36 11.27 -5.30
CA ALA A 32 -12.35 10.25 -5.07
C ALA A 32 -11.75 8.89 -4.65
N SER A 33 -10.48 8.61 -4.97
CA SER A 33 -9.76 7.40 -4.58
C SER A 33 -8.26 7.62 -4.72
N ASP A 34 -7.56 7.65 -3.59
CA ASP A 34 -6.08 7.73 -3.54
C ASP A 34 -5.51 6.38 -3.09
N TYR A 35 -4.36 6.01 -3.65
CA TYR A 35 -3.67 4.76 -3.32
C TYR A 35 -2.15 4.90 -3.48
N VAL A 36 -1.42 4.05 -2.76
CA VAL A 36 0.01 3.87 -3.00
C VAL A 36 0.16 2.76 -4.01
N GLU A 37 0.72 3.09 -5.17
CA GLU A 37 1.07 2.14 -6.22
C GLU A 37 2.51 1.65 -6.05
N LEU A 38 2.68 0.33 -6.15
CA LEU A 38 3.96 -0.35 -6.04
C LEU A 38 4.17 -1.24 -7.28
N PRO A 39 4.99 -0.80 -8.25
CA PRO A 39 5.34 -1.63 -9.40
C PRO A 39 6.25 -2.79 -8.98
N PHE A 40 6.06 -3.96 -9.59
CA PHE A 40 6.89 -5.14 -9.37
C PHE A 40 7.04 -5.99 -10.63
N GLY A 41 8.12 -6.78 -10.68
CA GLY A 41 8.43 -7.63 -11.83
C GLY A 41 8.75 -6.84 -13.11
N THR A 42 9.06 -7.56 -14.19
CA THR A 42 9.35 -6.96 -15.51
C THR A 42 8.14 -6.94 -16.44
N GLY A 43 7.05 -7.62 -16.06
CA GLY A 43 5.80 -7.74 -16.84
C GLY A 43 4.81 -6.59 -16.62
N GLY A 44 5.16 -5.57 -15.85
CA GLY A 44 4.26 -4.45 -15.53
C GLY A 44 3.32 -4.71 -14.36
N GLY A 45 3.61 -5.70 -13.50
CA GLY A 45 2.81 -6.00 -12.32
C GLY A 45 2.76 -4.82 -11.34
N VAL A 46 1.61 -4.61 -10.73
CA VAL A 46 1.37 -3.50 -9.79
C VAL A 46 0.63 -4.01 -8.56
N ILE A 47 1.01 -3.52 -7.38
CA ILE A 47 0.22 -3.64 -6.15
C ILE A 47 -0.30 -2.25 -5.81
N GLN A 48 -1.59 -2.13 -5.55
CA GLN A 48 -2.20 -0.90 -5.05
C GLN A 48 -2.59 -1.10 -3.58
N VAL A 49 -2.28 -0.11 -2.75
CA VAL A 49 -2.62 -0.10 -1.33
C VAL A 49 -3.41 1.16 -0.99
N THR A 50 -4.54 0.97 -0.33
CA THR A 50 -5.45 2.01 0.14
C THR A 50 -5.79 1.74 1.59
N ALA A 51 -6.32 2.72 2.32
CA ALA A 51 -6.92 2.44 3.62
C ALA A 51 -8.25 1.67 3.51
N SER A 52 -8.69 1.17 4.66
CA SER A 52 -9.96 0.47 4.83
C SER A 52 -10.77 1.12 5.96
N GLY A 53 -12.03 0.71 6.09
CA GLY A 53 -12.90 1.23 7.15
C GLY A 53 -13.37 2.66 6.86
N ALA A 54 -13.26 3.56 7.84
CA ALA A 54 -13.79 4.92 7.74
C ALA A 54 -13.07 5.79 6.68
N HIS A 55 -11.83 5.42 6.34
CA HIS A 55 -10.99 6.09 5.34
C HIS A 55 -10.80 5.21 4.09
N GLU A 56 -11.77 4.35 3.76
CA GLU A 56 -11.67 3.52 2.56
C GLU A 56 -11.36 4.37 1.32
N SER A 57 -10.35 3.98 0.54
CA SER A 57 -9.87 4.70 -0.65
C SER A 57 -9.26 6.09 -0.36
N GLU A 58 -8.83 6.34 0.87
CA GLU A 58 -8.15 7.58 1.27
C GLU A 58 -6.75 7.29 1.83
N LEU A 59 -5.81 8.20 1.57
CA LEU A 59 -4.47 8.18 2.15
C LEU A 59 -4.18 9.38 3.05
N ALA A 60 -4.92 10.47 2.86
CA ALA A 60 -4.72 11.77 3.49
C ALA A 60 -5.43 11.91 4.85
N TYR A 61 -5.36 10.89 5.69
CA TYR A 61 -6.00 10.89 7.02
C TYR A 61 -4.97 10.84 8.17
N PRO A 62 -5.35 11.30 9.38
CA PRO A 62 -4.46 11.27 10.54
C PRO A 62 -4.05 9.83 10.91
N PRO A 63 -2.75 9.58 11.21
CA PRO A 63 -2.28 8.25 11.65
C PRO A 63 -3.07 7.61 12.80
N ALA A 64 -3.63 8.42 13.71
CA ALA A 64 -4.41 7.95 14.86
C ALA A 64 -5.80 7.41 14.48
N GLU A 65 -6.29 7.72 13.28
CA GLU A 65 -7.60 7.27 12.76
C GLU A 65 -7.48 6.00 11.91
N HIS A 66 -6.28 5.40 11.86
CA HIS A 66 -6.04 4.18 11.11
C HIS A 66 -6.92 3.02 11.58
N ALA A 67 -7.58 2.39 10.62
CA ALA A 67 -8.41 1.20 10.82
C ALA A 67 -7.89 -0.02 10.07
N GLY A 68 -6.85 0.15 9.25
CA GLY A 68 -6.18 -0.92 8.53
C GLY A 68 -5.99 -0.65 7.03
N TRP A 69 -5.08 -1.39 6.43
CA TRP A 69 -4.76 -1.36 5.00
C TRP A 69 -5.53 -2.39 4.18
N HIS A 70 -5.83 -2.00 2.95
CA HIS A 70 -6.35 -2.84 1.89
C HIS A 70 -5.36 -2.89 0.73
N ALA A 71 -4.89 -4.08 0.33
CA ALA A 71 -3.98 -4.25 -0.79
C ALA A 71 -4.48 -5.23 -1.85
N VAL A 72 -4.34 -4.82 -3.10
CA VAL A 72 -4.76 -5.55 -4.29
C VAL A 72 -3.58 -5.72 -5.23
N CYS A 73 -3.41 -6.92 -5.78
CA CYS A 73 -2.35 -7.26 -6.73
C CYS A 73 -2.90 -7.39 -8.15
N TYR A 74 -2.23 -6.75 -9.10
CA TYR A 74 -2.48 -6.82 -10.54
C TYR A 74 -1.21 -7.36 -11.23
N PRO A 75 -1.05 -8.69 -11.36
CA PRO A 75 0.21 -9.28 -11.82
C PRO A 75 0.58 -8.96 -13.26
N ASP A 76 -0.43 -8.72 -14.11
CA ASP A 76 -0.26 -8.36 -15.52
C ASP A 76 -0.42 -6.85 -15.77
N GLY A 77 -0.41 -6.06 -14.69
CA GLY A 77 -0.62 -4.61 -14.69
C GLY A 77 -2.07 -4.19 -14.53
N TYR A 78 -2.26 -2.91 -14.21
CA TYR A 78 -3.58 -2.31 -14.04
C TYR A 78 -4.09 -1.71 -15.36
N ALA A 79 -5.28 -2.14 -15.81
CA ALA A 79 -5.94 -1.63 -17.01
C ALA A 79 -7.40 -1.19 -16.75
N GLY A 80 -7.65 -0.61 -15.56
CA GLY A 80 -8.96 -0.10 -15.15
C GLY A 80 -9.90 -1.20 -14.64
N ASP A 81 -10.33 -2.10 -15.53
CA ASP A 81 -11.40 -3.08 -15.26
C ASP A 81 -10.90 -4.51 -15.00
N LEU A 82 -9.58 -4.73 -15.01
CA LEU A 82 -9.04 -6.06 -14.72
C LEU A 82 -9.28 -6.41 -13.25
N PRO A 83 -9.81 -7.60 -12.93
CA PRO A 83 -10.00 -8.01 -11.56
C PRO A 83 -8.62 -8.18 -10.90
N GLY A 84 -8.36 -7.39 -9.87
CA GLY A 84 -7.18 -7.53 -9.03
C GLY A 84 -7.42 -8.57 -7.93
N ASP A 85 -6.34 -9.19 -7.47
CA ASP A 85 -6.37 -10.16 -6.38
C ASP A 85 -6.16 -9.42 -5.06
N ALA A 86 -7.24 -9.15 -4.32
CA ALA A 86 -7.16 -8.63 -2.97
C ALA A 86 -6.48 -9.67 -2.06
N PHE A 87 -5.34 -9.33 -1.47
CA PHE A 87 -4.53 -10.27 -0.70
C PHE A 87 -4.29 -9.82 0.75
N TYR A 88 -4.61 -8.57 1.08
CA TYR A 88 -4.42 -8.03 2.42
C TYR A 88 -5.53 -7.03 2.78
N PRO A 89 -6.69 -7.48 3.29
CA PRO A 89 -7.69 -6.63 3.92
C PRO A 89 -7.54 -6.71 5.45
N ALA A 90 -6.52 -6.05 6.00
CA ALA A 90 -6.32 -6.07 7.44
C ALA A 90 -7.14 -4.97 8.10
N GLY A 91 -7.89 -5.30 9.14
CA GLY A 91 -8.57 -4.34 10.01
C GLY A 91 -7.75 -4.06 11.27
N ILE A 92 -6.44 -3.85 11.12
CA ILE A 92 -5.51 -3.67 12.24
C ILE A 92 -5.39 -2.16 12.53
N PRO A 93 -5.85 -1.67 13.70
CA PRO A 93 -5.86 -0.23 13.96
C PRO A 93 -4.48 0.37 14.27
N ASP A 94 -3.53 -0.45 14.72
CA ASP A 94 -2.15 0.03 14.96
C ASP A 94 -1.42 0.18 13.63
N LEU A 95 -1.21 1.43 13.21
CA LEU A 95 -0.60 1.77 11.92
C LEU A 95 0.79 1.15 11.73
N ALA A 96 1.62 1.12 12.77
CA ALA A 96 2.99 0.63 12.65
C ALA A 96 3.01 -0.89 12.49
N GLU A 97 2.20 -1.60 13.29
CA GLU A 97 2.02 -3.04 13.20
C GLU A 97 1.41 -3.43 11.86
N ASP A 98 0.34 -2.74 11.43
CA ASP A 98 -0.34 -3.08 10.19
C ASP A 98 0.57 -2.85 8.98
N THR A 99 1.29 -1.74 8.94
CA THR A 99 2.25 -1.45 7.87
C THR A 99 3.36 -2.50 7.81
N ALA A 100 3.89 -2.95 8.96
CA ALA A 100 4.93 -3.99 8.98
C ALA A 100 4.42 -5.34 8.46
N ARG A 101 3.18 -5.72 8.83
CA ARG A 101 2.53 -6.94 8.36
C ARG A 101 2.18 -6.86 6.87
N LEU A 102 1.67 -5.72 6.41
CA LEU A 102 1.43 -5.42 5.00
C LEU A 102 2.71 -5.60 4.18
N ILE A 103 3.84 -5.00 4.61
CA ILE A 103 5.14 -5.13 3.95
C ILE A 103 5.56 -6.60 3.79
N THR A 104 5.31 -7.42 4.81
CA THR A 104 5.56 -8.87 4.77
C THR A 104 4.64 -9.56 3.76
N ALA A 105 3.36 -9.19 3.72
CA ALA A 105 2.39 -9.73 2.77
C ALA A 105 2.74 -9.35 1.32
N ILE A 106 3.17 -8.11 1.06
CA ILE A 106 3.62 -7.62 -0.25
C ILE A 106 4.79 -8.47 -0.75
N ARG A 107 5.82 -8.73 0.09
CA ARG A 107 6.95 -9.60 -0.29
C ARG A 107 6.48 -10.99 -0.71
N ALA A 108 5.55 -11.57 0.05
CA ALA A 108 4.99 -12.88 -0.25
C ALA A 108 4.16 -12.88 -1.54
N ALA A 109 3.41 -11.81 -1.82
CA ALA A 109 2.65 -11.65 -3.06
C ALA A 109 3.59 -11.56 -4.26
N ILE A 110 4.58 -10.66 -4.23
CA ILE A 110 5.55 -10.50 -5.32
C ILE A 110 6.25 -11.84 -5.62
N THR A 111 6.73 -12.54 -4.58
CA THR A 111 7.41 -13.84 -4.75
C THR A 111 6.52 -14.87 -5.46
N ARG A 112 5.22 -14.91 -5.14
CA ARG A 112 4.27 -15.81 -5.80
C ARG A 112 4.11 -15.54 -7.30
N HIS A 113 4.23 -14.28 -7.72
CA HIS A 113 3.99 -13.86 -9.11
C HIS A 113 5.28 -13.74 -9.95
N THR A 114 6.45 -13.57 -9.35
CA THR A 114 7.73 -13.47 -10.08
C THR A 114 8.45 -14.80 -10.29
N THR A 115 8.01 -15.87 -9.61
CA THR A 115 8.66 -17.20 -9.69
C THR A 115 7.92 -18.17 -10.64
N ARG A 116 6.99 -17.66 -11.45
CA ARG A 116 6.35 -18.39 -12.56
C ARG A 116 7.08 -18.10 -13.87
#